data_AF-A0A7L3FXD4-F1
#
_entry.id   AF-A0A7L3FXD4-F1
#
_cell.length_a   1.000
_cell.length_b   1.000
_cell.length_c   1.000
_cell.angle_alpha   90.00
_cell.angle_beta   90.00
_cell.angle_gamma   90.00
#
_symmetry.space_group_name_H-M   'P 1'
#
loop_
_entity.id
_entity.type
_entity.pdbx_description
1 polymer ?
#
loop_
_entity_poly.entity_id
_entity_poly.type
_entity_poly.pdbx_seq_one_letter_code
_entity_poly.pdbx_strand_id
1 'polypeptide(L)'
;DYWLSLLYKKLVGTKVLHVSLEGANKRKLRVYLHCTNTLHPKYREGDVTLFALNLYNVTQHLQLPNYLRSKHVDQYLLLPHGKENILSRSIELNGHVLRMVDDETLPELMEKPLGPGSVLGLPA
;
A
#
# COMPACT_ATOMS: atom_id res chain seq x y z
N ASP A 1 11.47 -2.01 -9.62
CA ASP A 1 10.74 -3.11 -8.94
C ASP A 1 11.29 -3.59 -7.59
N TYR A 2 12.54 -3.30 -7.19
CA TYR A 2 13.07 -3.76 -5.89
C TYR A 2 12.26 -3.28 -4.67
N TRP A 3 11.97 -1.99 -4.57
CA TRP A 3 11.28 -1.40 -3.40
C TRP A 3 9.86 -1.95 -3.20
N LEU A 4 9.14 -2.22 -4.29
CA LEU A 4 7.84 -2.87 -4.26
C LEU A 4 7.95 -4.27 -3.64
N SER A 5 8.93 -5.06 -4.09
CA SER A 5 9.17 -6.40 -3.55
C SER A 5 9.57 -6.39 -2.07
N LEU A 6 10.40 -5.44 -1.66
CA LEU A 6 10.79 -5.27 -0.26
C LEU A 6 9.58 -4.92 0.62
N LEU A 7 8.78 -3.93 0.23
CA LEU A 7 7.58 -3.54 0.95
C LEU A 7 6.57 -4.69 1.06
N TYR A 8 6.35 -5.40 -0.05
CA TYR A 8 5.51 -6.61 -0.06
C TYR A 8 6.02 -7.66 0.93
N LYS A 9 7.34 -7.92 0.93
CA LYS A 9 7.96 -8.89 1.85
C LYS A 9 7.82 -8.47 3.32
N LYS A 10 7.84 -7.18 3.62
CA LYS A 10 7.70 -6.65 4.99
C LYS A 10 6.26 -6.74 5.48
N LEU A 11 5.27 -6.43 4.65
CA LEU A 11 3.88 -6.27 5.08
C LEU A 11 2.99 -7.50 4.84
N VAL A 12 3.15 -8.20 3.71
CA VAL A 12 2.17 -9.20 3.27
C VAL A 12 2.46 -10.56 3.89
N GLY A 13 1.49 -11.07 4.65
CA GLY A 13 1.55 -12.40 5.26
C GLY A 13 1.16 -13.53 4.32
N THR A 14 1.31 -14.77 4.80
CA THR A 14 1.12 -15.99 4.00
C THR A 14 -0.34 -16.39 3.81
N LYS A 15 -1.25 -15.95 4.69
CA LYS A 15 -2.69 -16.27 4.61
C LYS A 15 -3.39 -15.31 3.65
N VAL A 16 -3.85 -15.84 2.53
CA VAL A 16 -4.62 -15.11 1.50
C VAL A 16 -6.08 -14.98 1.95
N LEU A 17 -6.65 -13.79 1.80
CA LEU A 17 -8.06 -13.49 2.10
C LEU A 17 -8.79 -13.05 0.82
N HIS A 18 -10.11 -13.18 0.84
CA HIS A 18 -10.95 -12.70 -0.25
C HIS A 18 -11.34 -11.23 -0.03
N VAL A 19 -11.33 -10.45 -1.11
CA VAL A 19 -11.82 -9.07 -1.14
C VAL A 19 -12.60 -8.83 -2.43
N SER A 20 -13.69 -8.06 -2.33
CA SER A 20 -14.52 -7.67 -3.47
C SER A 20 -14.69 -6.16 -3.51
N LEU A 21 -14.72 -5.62 -4.73
CA LEU A 21 -15.10 -4.24 -5.00
C LEU A 21 -16.53 -4.20 -5.52
N GLU A 22 -17.30 -3.25 -5.00
CA GLU A 22 -18.60 -2.88 -5.54
C GLU A 22 -18.43 -1.72 -6.52
N GLY A 23 -19.13 -1.76 -7.67
CA GLY A 23 -19.19 -0.65 -8.62
C GLY A 23 -17.92 -0.34 -9.44
N ALA A 24 -16.80 -1.04 -9.22
CA ALA A 24 -15.54 -0.79 -9.93
C ALA A 24 -15.23 -1.84 -11.01
N ASN A 25 -14.54 -1.43 -12.08
CA ASN A 25 -14.01 -2.37 -13.06
C ASN A 25 -12.80 -3.11 -12.49
N LYS A 26 -12.98 -4.39 -12.16
CA LYS A 26 -11.95 -5.27 -11.56
C LYS A 26 -10.67 -5.41 -12.42
N ARG A 27 -10.73 -5.11 -13.72
CA ARG A 27 -9.53 -5.12 -14.58
C ARG A 27 -8.66 -3.87 -14.41
N LYS A 28 -9.28 -2.75 -14.04
CA LYS A 28 -8.63 -1.43 -13.87
C LYS A 28 -8.34 -1.09 -12.41
N LEU A 29 -9.22 -1.44 -11.48
CA LEU A 29 -8.98 -1.32 -10.04
C LEU A 29 -8.87 -2.72 -9.46
N ARG A 30 -7.65 -3.09 -9.10
CA ARG A 30 -7.33 -4.44 -8.59
C ARG A 30 -7.04 -4.32 -7.11
N VAL A 31 -7.67 -5.18 -6.31
CA VAL A 31 -7.46 -5.23 -4.86
C VAL A 31 -7.20 -6.66 -4.44
N TYR A 32 -6.34 -6.79 -3.43
CA TYR A 32 -5.93 -8.05 -2.85
C TYR A 32 -5.82 -7.86 -1.34
N LEU A 33 -6.10 -8.93 -0.59
CA LEU A 33 -6.13 -8.88 0.85
C LEU A 33 -5.47 -10.11 1.42
N HIS A 34 -4.56 -9.91 2.38
CA HIS A 34 -3.91 -10.98 3.13
C HIS A 34 -3.97 -10.64 4.62
N CYS A 35 -3.75 -11.62 5.49
CA CYS A 35 -3.29 -11.31 6.84
C CYS A 35 -1.95 -10.57 6.77
N THR A 36 -1.70 -9.65 7.70
CA THR A 36 -0.40 -8.96 7.80
C THR A 36 0.69 -9.94 8.23
N ASN A 37 1.93 -9.69 7.77
CA ASN A 37 3.09 -10.47 8.14
C ASN A 37 3.33 -10.39 9.66
N THR A 38 3.23 -11.54 10.34
CA THR A 38 3.37 -11.65 11.80
C THR A 38 4.80 -11.41 12.29
N LEU A 39 5.79 -11.40 11.39
CA LEU A 39 7.18 -11.04 11.72
C LEU A 39 7.41 -9.52 11.73
N HIS A 40 6.43 -8.71 11.31
CA HIS A 40 6.56 -7.27 11.32
C HIS A 40 6.41 -6.74 12.76
N PRO A 41 7.40 -6.01 13.32
CA PRO A 41 7.43 -5.67 14.75
C PRO A 41 6.32 -4.69 15.18
N LYS A 42 5.79 -3.90 14.23
CA LYS A 42 4.71 -2.94 14.49
C LYS A 42 3.32 -3.57 14.59
N TYR A 43 3.08 -4.65 13.86
CA TYR A 43 1.74 -5.22 13.67
C TYR A 43 1.55 -6.46 14.52
N ARG A 44 0.29 -6.83 14.74
CA ARG A 44 -0.08 -7.97 15.57
C ARG A 44 -0.94 -8.98 14.83
N GLU A 45 -1.10 -10.15 15.45
CA GLU A 45 -2.03 -11.16 14.94
C GLU A 45 -3.46 -10.58 14.85
N GLY A 46 -4.13 -10.88 13.73
CA GLY A 46 -5.45 -10.33 13.39
C GLY A 46 -5.41 -9.09 12.50
N ASP A 47 -4.26 -8.43 12.34
CA ASP A 47 -4.12 -7.33 11.39
C ASP A 47 -4.15 -7.86 9.94
N VAL A 48 -4.62 -7.01 9.02
CA VAL A 48 -4.74 -7.34 7.59
C VAL A 48 -4.01 -6.33 6.72
N THR A 49 -3.44 -6.81 5.62
CA THR A 49 -2.76 -5.99 4.62
C THR A 49 -3.58 -6.01 3.32
N LEU A 50 -4.18 -4.86 3.00
CA LEU A 50 -4.81 -4.59 1.72
C LEU A 50 -3.77 -3.96 0.79
N PHE A 51 -3.63 -4.47 -0.42
CA PHE A 51 -2.84 -3.82 -1.46
C PHE A 51 -3.65 -3.72 -2.75
N ALA A 52 -3.49 -2.60 -3.44
CA ALA A 52 -4.34 -2.20 -4.54
C ALA A 52 -3.54 -1.56 -5.67
N LEU A 53 -4.03 -1.73 -6.90
CA LEU A 53 -3.48 -1.12 -8.10
C LEU A 53 -4.60 -0.36 -8.82
N ASN A 54 -4.36 0.91 -9.09
CA ASN A 54 -5.22 1.75 -9.92
C ASN A 54 -4.61 1.87 -11.31
N LEU A 55 -5.35 1.44 -12.34
CA LEU A 55 -4.99 1.59 -13.75
C LEU A 55 -5.97 2.55 -14.47
N TYR A 56 -6.79 3.28 -13.71
CA TYR A 56 -7.53 4.41 -14.25
C TYR A 56 -6.58 5.61 -14.41
N ASN A 57 -6.91 6.51 -15.33
CA ASN A 57 -6.24 7.80 -15.48
C ASN A 57 -6.75 8.87 -14.49
N VAL A 58 -7.50 8.45 -13.47
CA VAL A 58 -8.08 9.31 -12.43
C VAL A 58 -7.92 8.64 -11.07
N THR A 59 -7.72 9.44 -10.03
CA THR A 59 -7.66 8.97 -8.64
C THR A 59 -8.93 8.20 -8.28
N GLN A 60 -8.77 6.99 -7.76
CA GLN A 60 -9.85 6.19 -7.20
C GLN A 60 -9.89 6.34 -5.68
N HIS A 61 -11.07 6.12 -5.12
CA HIS A 61 -11.30 6.24 -3.68
C HIS A 61 -11.89 4.94 -3.16
N LEU A 62 -11.16 4.26 -2.27
CA LEU A 62 -11.62 3.04 -1.62
C LEU A 62 -12.16 3.38 -0.23
N GLN A 63 -13.30 2.80 0.11
CA GLN A 63 -13.89 2.91 1.43
C GLN A 63 -13.92 1.54 2.09
N LEU A 64 -13.47 1.47 3.33
CA LEU A 64 -13.59 0.27 4.13
C LEU A 64 -15.05 0.05 4.53
N PRO A 65 -15.49 -1.21 4.65
CA PRO A 65 -16.85 -1.52 5.12
C PRO A 65 -17.05 -1.00 6.54
N ASN A 66 -18.31 -0.75 6.90
CA ASN A 66 -18.68 -0.07 8.15
C ASN A 66 -18.05 -0.69 9.42
N TYR A 67 -17.93 -2.02 9.48
CA TYR A 67 -17.36 -2.73 10.63
C TYR A 67 -15.82 -2.55 10.78
N LEU A 68 -15.14 -2.06 9.74
CA LEU A 68 -13.71 -1.68 9.78
C LEU A 68 -13.51 -0.17 9.80
N ARG A 69 -14.56 0.64 9.71
CA ARG A 69 -14.46 2.09 9.55
C ARG A 69 -13.73 2.76 10.71
N SER A 70 -13.87 2.28 11.94
CA SER A 70 -13.20 2.85 13.11
C SER A 70 -11.75 2.38 13.29
N LYS A 71 -11.23 1.52 12.41
CA LYS A 71 -9.87 0.99 12.53
C LYS A 71 -8.84 2.00 12.06
N HIS A 72 -7.68 1.98 12.70
CA HIS A 72 -6.50 2.68 12.22
C HIS A 72 -5.98 2.02 10.95
N VAL A 73 -5.55 2.84 10.00
CA VAL A 73 -4.98 2.38 8.73
C VAL A 73 -3.63 3.05 8.55
N ASP A 74 -2.61 2.23 8.31
CA ASP A 74 -1.29 2.70 7.92
C ASP A 74 -1.18 2.63 6.40
N GLN A 75 -0.95 3.78 5.76
CA GLN A 75 -0.79 3.87 4.32
C GLN A 75 0.68 3.69 3.92
N TYR A 76 0.91 2.90 2.88
CA TYR A 76 2.19 2.78 2.18
C TYR A 76 1.99 3.01 0.68
N LEU A 77 1.86 4.28 0.29
CA LEU A 77 1.60 4.65 -1.10
C LEU A 77 2.91 4.81 -1.87
N LEU A 78 3.07 4.02 -2.93
CA LEU A 78 4.21 4.10 -3.84
C LEU A 78 3.86 4.92 -5.08
N LEU A 79 4.67 5.93 -5.39
CA LEU A 79 4.55 6.78 -6.59
C LEU A 79 5.89 6.93 -7.29
N PRO A 80 5.94 7.11 -8.62
CA PRO A 80 7.18 7.43 -9.31
C PRO A 80 7.71 8.79 -8.84
N HIS A 81 9.04 8.89 -8.68
CA HIS A 81 9.70 10.15 -8.37
C HIS A 81 10.06 10.91 -9.65
N GLY A 82 9.85 12.23 -9.66
CA GLY A 82 10.31 13.11 -10.74
C GLY A 82 9.37 13.20 -11.94
N LYS A 83 9.86 13.81 -13.03
CA LYS A 83 9.03 14.22 -14.18
C LYS A 83 8.75 13.11 -15.19
N GLU A 84 9.48 12.00 -15.10
CA GLU A 84 9.36 10.87 -16.03
C GLU A 84 8.13 9.98 -15.74
N ASN A 85 7.37 10.28 -14.69
CA ASN A 85 6.17 9.55 -14.30
C ASN A 85 6.45 8.04 -14.21
N ILE A 86 5.59 7.17 -14.76
CA ILE A 86 5.74 5.70 -14.73
C ILE A 86 7.04 5.17 -15.33
N LEU A 87 7.79 5.98 -16.09
CA LEU A 87 9.08 5.59 -16.67
C LEU A 87 10.26 5.86 -15.71
N SER A 88 10.02 6.56 -14.60
CA SER A 88 11.05 6.86 -13.61
C SER A 88 11.63 5.61 -12.98
N ARG A 89 12.95 5.63 -12.76
CA ARG A 89 13.68 4.57 -12.04
C ARG A 89 13.71 4.79 -10.52
N SER A 90 13.25 5.95 -10.06
CA SER A 90 13.19 6.32 -8.65
C SER A 90 11.74 6.30 -8.18
N ILE A 91 11.50 5.88 -6.93
CA ILE A 91 10.17 5.74 -6.36
C ILE A 91 10.10 6.47 -5.02
N GLU A 92 8.94 7.03 -4.72
CA GLU A 92 8.61 7.62 -3.43
C GLU A 92 7.69 6.69 -2.66
N LEU A 93 7.94 6.57 -1.36
CA LEU A 93 7.00 6.03 -0.39
C LEU A 93 6.40 7.19 0.41
N ASN A 94 5.10 7.41 0.27
CA ASN A 94 4.37 8.48 0.96
C ASN A 94 5.00 9.88 0.77
N GLY A 95 5.61 10.15 -0.39
CA GLY A 95 6.28 11.42 -0.72
C GLY A 95 7.78 11.47 -0.40
N HIS A 96 8.35 10.39 0.15
CA HIS A 96 9.78 10.30 0.46
C HIS A 96 10.49 9.36 -0.52
N VAL A 97 11.54 9.84 -1.19
CA VAL A 97 12.31 9.04 -2.14
C VAL A 97 13.00 7.87 -1.42
N LEU A 98 12.71 6.64 -1.88
CA LEU A 98 13.39 5.45 -1.38
C LEU A 98 14.74 5.28 -2.06
N ARG A 99 15.78 5.24 -1.22
CA ARG A 99 17.16 4.95 -1.58
C ARG A 99 17.82 4.18 -0.44
N MET A 100 18.82 3.37 -0.75
CA MET A 100 19.71 2.83 0.27
C MET A 100 20.31 3.99 1.08
N VAL A 101 20.49 3.80 2.38
CA VAL A 101 21.13 4.80 3.26
C VAL A 101 22.62 4.87 2.94
N ASP A 102 23.22 3.70 2.74
CA ASP A 102 24.59 3.43 2.33
C ASP A 102 24.64 2.06 1.62
N ASP A 103 25.80 1.49 1.32
CA ASP A 103 25.91 0.25 0.55
C ASP A 103 25.38 -1.00 1.29
N GLU A 104 25.17 -0.92 2.61
CA GLU A 104 24.81 -2.06 3.46
C GLU A 104 23.45 -1.91 4.15
N THR A 105 22.88 -0.69 4.15
CA THR A 105 21.73 -0.33 4.97
C THR A 105 20.50 0.02 4.14
N LEU A 106 19.44 -0.77 4.32
CA LEU A 106 18.12 -0.47 3.77
C LEU A 106 17.47 0.71 4.51
N PRO A 107 16.70 1.57 3.81
CA PRO A 107 15.95 2.64 4.45
C PRO A 107 14.81 2.07 5.30
N GLU A 108 14.39 2.86 6.27
CA GLU A 108 13.13 2.64 6.95
C GLU A 108 11.96 2.86 5.98
N LEU A 109 10.98 1.96 6.02
CA LEU A 109 9.74 2.07 5.23
C LEU A 109 8.68 2.73 6.12
N MET A 110 8.58 4.06 6.05
CA MET A 110 7.67 4.83 6.91
C MET A 110 6.23 4.79 6.39
N GLU A 111 5.30 4.40 7.25
CA GLU A 111 3.87 4.56 6.99
C GLU A 111 3.41 6.02 7.07
N LYS A 112 2.23 6.26 6.52
CA LYS A 112 1.43 7.44 6.84
C LYS A 112 0.16 7.00 7.55
N PRO A 113 0.00 7.26 8.86
CA PRO A 113 -1.24 6.95 9.57
C PRO A 113 -2.41 7.75 9.00
N LEU A 114 -3.54 7.08 8.76
CA LEU A 114 -4.79 7.69 8.34
C LEU A 114 -5.77 7.72 9.51
N GLY A 115 -6.56 8.78 9.60
CA GLY A 115 -7.60 8.90 10.61
C GLY A 115 -8.68 7.81 10.47
N PRO A 116 -9.34 7.38 11.55
CA PRO A 116 -10.47 6.45 11.47
C PRO A 116 -11.53 6.95 10.48
N GLY A 117 -12.01 6.06 9.63
CA GLY A 117 -13.04 6.32 8.63
C GLY A 117 -12.58 7.10 7.41
N SER A 118 -11.27 7.36 7.30
CA SER A 118 -10.68 8.02 6.14
C SER A 118 -10.93 7.23 4.86
N VAL A 119 -11.21 7.96 3.79
CA VAL A 119 -11.29 7.40 2.44
C VAL A 119 -9.87 7.18 1.93
N LEU A 120 -9.59 5.98 1.42
CA LEU A 120 -8.26 5.62 0.93
C LEU A 120 -8.13 6.07 -0.52
N GLY A 121 -7.41 7.18 -0.75
CA GLY A 121 -7.13 7.70 -2.08
C GLY A 121 -6.03 6.89 -2.77
N LEU A 122 -6.29 6.44 -4.00
CA LEU A 122 -5.33 5.73 -4.83
C LEU A 122 -5.15 6.47 -6.16
N PRO A 123 -4.05 7.23 -6.33
CA PRO A 123 -3.79 8.04 -7.53
C PRO A 123 -3.78 7.25 -8.84
N ALA A 124 -3.89 7.98 -9.94
CA ALA A 124 -3.76 7.49 -11.31
C ALA A 124 -2.31 7.15 -11.68
#